data_AF-A0A1V6HAT6-F1
#
_entry.id   AF-A0A1V6HAT6-F1
#
_cell.length_a   1.000
_cell.length_b   1.000
_cell.length_c   1.000
_cell.angle_alpha   90.00
_cell.angle_beta   90.00
_cell.angle_gamma   90.00
#
_symmetry.space_group_name_H-M   'P 1'
#
loop_
_entity.id
_entity.type
_entity.pdbx_description
1 polymer ?
#
loop_
_entity_poly.entity_id
_entity_poly.type
_entity_poly.pdbx_seq_one_letter_code
_entity_poly.pdbx_strand_id
1 'polypeptide(L)'
;MERTKILPRDLLLLFFPIIAAILGGLLFSGSFTEFTDNWGGKGISQAELYFALSFYIGALAFGYSCLPKNVLLGLQIFIPLLYGLLMLLRFKVELSLFLLFILNLVCGFVLWLILRFTYFSKTLITMRTVIFSVASALVLSVYFKLLMSLLKQAKGANTFMDYFLNALVLFIFIGVGISLAILIITRKEIKEKSKNPKEDEEDDDF
;
A
#
# COMPACT_ATOMS: atom_id res chain seq x y z
N MET A 1 10.72 17.90 -15.47
CA MET A 1 11.47 17.38 -14.31
C MET A 1 11.59 15.87 -14.48
N GLU A 2 12.69 15.44 -15.12
CA GLU A 2 13.00 14.02 -15.29
C GLU A 2 13.35 13.42 -13.92
N ARG A 3 12.48 12.52 -13.44
CA ARG A 3 12.76 11.66 -12.28
C ARG A 3 13.26 10.33 -12.83
N THR A 4 14.54 10.22 -13.15
CA THR A 4 15.08 9.03 -13.84
C THR A 4 16.25 8.36 -13.13
N LYS A 5 16.83 8.98 -12.09
CA LYS A 5 17.87 8.32 -11.30
C LYS A 5 17.27 7.55 -10.13
N ILE A 6 16.82 6.32 -10.41
CA ILE A 6 16.40 5.36 -9.37
C ILE A 6 17.63 5.00 -8.54
N LEU A 7 17.59 5.26 -7.24
CA LEU A 7 18.66 4.87 -6.33
C LEU A 7 18.25 3.58 -5.59
N PRO A 8 19.20 2.71 -5.22
CA PRO A 8 18.89 1.48 -4.47
C PRO A 8 18.11 1.74 -3.17
N ARG A 9 18.27 2.92 -2.57
CA ARG A 9 17.53 3.35 -1.38
C ARG A 9 16.05 3.59 -1.62
N ASP A 10 15.65 3.89 -2.85
CA ASP A 10 14.24 4.15 -3.16
C ASP A 10 13.42 2.87 -3.09
N LEU A 11 14.06 1.71 -3.31
CA LEU A 11 13.46 0.39 -3.11
C LEU A 11 12.97 0.18 -1.67
N LEU A 12 13.47 0.95 -0.69
CA LEU A 12 12.96 0.91 0.68
C LEU A 12 11.47 1.29 0.74
N LEU A 13 10.99 2.17 -0.15
CA LEU A 13 9.57 2.51 -0.26
C LEU A 13 8.70 1.35 -0.69
N LEU A 14 9.28 0.35 -1.38
CA LEU A 14 8.60 -0.88 -1.77
C LEU A 14 8.69 -1.94 -0.68
N PHE A 15 9.89 -2.19 -0.15
CA PHE A 15 10.14 -3.33 0.75
C PHE A 15 9.68 -3.09 2.19
N PHE A 16 9.87 -1.89 2.74
CA PHE A 16 9.55 -1.63 4.15
C PHE A 16 8.05 -1.76 4.47
N PRO A 17 7.13 -1.28 3.63
CA PRO A 17 5.71 -1.49 3.85
C PRO A 17 5.34 -2.98 3.88
N ILE A 18 5.96 -3.80 3.02
CA ILE A 18 5.74 -5.25 2.95
C ILE A 18 6.23 -5.93 4.23
N ILE A 19 7.49 -5.68 4.61
CA ILE A 19 8.09 -6.27 5.81
C ILE A 19 7.29 -5.88 7.04
N ALA A 20 6.95 -4.59 7.19
CA ALA A 20 6.19 -4.10 8.33
C ALA A 20 4.79 -4.72 8.39
N ALA A 21 4.08 -4.80 7.25
CA ALA A 21 2.76 -5.42 7.18
C ALA A 21 2.80 -6.90 7.57
N ILE A 22 3.74 -7.69 7.02
CA ILE A 22 3.85 -9.12 7.34
C ILE A 22 4.16 -9.33 8.82
N LEU A 23 5.12 -8.58 9.38
CA LEU A 23 5.44 -8.64 10.81
C LEU A 23 4.22 -8.27 11.67
N GLY A 24 3.50 -7.22 11.27
CA GLY A 24 2.28 -6.80 11.96
C GLY A 24 1.16 -7.83 11.93
N GLY A 25 0.95 -8.46 10.78
CA GLY A 25 -0.03 -9.52 10.61
C GLY A 25 0.31 -10.76 11.43
N LEU A 26 1.59 -11.15 11.49
CA LEU A 26 2.06 -12.25 12.34
C LEU A 26 1.88 -11.95 13.84
N LEU A 27 2.15 -10.72 14.27
CA LEU A 27 1.93 -10.30 15.67
C LEU A 27 0.44 -10.27 16.03
N PHE A 28 -0.42 -9.84 15.11
CA PHE A 28 -1.86 -9.74 15.34
C PHE A 28 -2.56 -11.10 15.34
N SER A 29 -2.14 -12.01 14.47
CA SER A 29 -2.68 -13.37 14.36
C SER A 29 -2.13 -14.34 15.41
N GLY A 30 -1.07 -13.98 16.15
CA GLY A 30 -0.52 -14.81 17.23
C GLY A 30 0.24 -16.07 16.80
N SER A 31 0.01 -16.59 15.59
CA SER A 31 0.76 -17.72 15.03
C SER A 31 0.91 -17.66 13.50
N PHE A 32 1.99 -18.24 12.97
CA PHE A 32 2.21 -18.34 11.52
C PHE A 32 1.13 -19.17 10.83
N THR A 33 0.67 -20.23 11.48
CA THR A 33 -0.41 -21.08 10.98
C THR A 33 -1.68 -20.27 10.80
N GLU A 34 -2.16 -19.54 11.82
CA GLU A 34 -3.39 -18.74 11.71
C GLU A 34 -3.26 -17.60 10.68
N PHE A 35 -2.08 -17.01 10.54
CA PHE A 35 -1.83 -15.96 9.54
C PHE A 35 -1.93 -16.47 8.10
N THR A 36 -1.45 -17.71 7.87
CA THR A 36 -1.40 -18.34 6.55
C THR A 36 -2.59 -19.24 6.26
N ASP A 37 -3.40 -19.54 7.27
CA ASP A 37 -4.57 -20.39 7.13
C ASP A 37 -5.67 -19.69 6.33
N ASN A 38 -6.44 -20.49 5.60
CA ASN A 38 -7.53 -20.05 4.75
C ASN A 38 -8.87 -20.27 5.45
N TRP A 39 -9.06 -19.75 6.67
CA TRP A 39 -10.29 -20.01 7.43
C TRP A 39 -11.54 -19.48 6.72
N GLY A 40 -12.41 -20.41 6.31
CA GLY A 40 -13.88 -20.23 6.33
C GLY A 40 -14.55 -19.50 5.16
N GLY A 41 -13.86 -19.11 4.08
CA GLY A 41 -14.56 -18.38 3.02
C GLY A 41 -13.81 -18.20 1.72
N LYS A 42 -13.67 -19.28 0.93
CA LYS A 42 -13.28 -19.22 -0.49
C LYS A 42 -11.85 -18.74 -0.80
N GLY A 43 -10.88 -18.95 0.10
CA GLY A 43 -9.49 -19.20 -0.30
C GLY A 43 -8.56 -18.00 -0.53
N ILE A 44 -8.72 -16.89 0.19
CA ILE A 44 -7.64 -15.88 0.33
C ILE A 44 -7.22 -15.82 1.79
N SER A 45 -5.94 -16.10 2.08
CA SER A 45 -5.39 -16.02 3.44
C SER A 45 -5.16 -14.58 3.88
N GLN A 46 -5.09 -14.34 5.18
CA GLN A 46 -4.71 -13.02 5.70
C GLN A 46 -3.32 -12.62 5.21
N ALA A 47 -2.38 -13.56 5.15
CA ALA A 47 -1.04 -13.34 4.61
C ALA A 47 -1.04 -12.83 3.16
N GLU A 48 -1.81 -13.47 2.27
CA GLU A 48 -1.93 -13.06 0.86
C GLU A 48 -2.49 -11.64 0.75
N LEU A 49 -3.47 -11.30 1.59
CA LEU A 49 -4.11 -9.99 1.62
C LEU A 49 -3.14 -8.90 2.10
N TYR A 50 -2.41 -9.18 3.17
CA TYR A 50 -1.42 -8.28 3.75
C TYR A 50 -0.28 -8.03 2.76
N PHE A 51 0.24 -9.08 2.14
CA PHE A 51 1.24 -8.98 1.09
C PHE A 51 0.73 -8.18 -0.10
N ALA A 52 -0.49 -8.47 -0.56
CA ALA A 52 -1.06 -7.85 -1.73
C ALA A 52 -1.19 -6.32 -1.61
N LEU A 53 -1.78 -5.88 -0.50
CA LEU A 53 -2.03 -4.48 -0.23
C LEU A 53 -0.74 -3.73 0.10
N SER A 54 0.16 -4.31 0.89
CA SER A 54 1.44 -3.68 1.20
C SER A 54 2.33 -3.54 -0.05
N PHE A 55 2.33 -4.54 -0.93
CA PHE A 55 2.98 -4.46 -2.24
C PHE A 55 2.36 -3.37 -3.11
N TYR A 56 1.03 -3.31 -3.22
CA TYR A 56 0.36 -2.28 -4.02
C TYR A 56 0.67 -0.87 -3.52
N ILE A 57 0.55 -0.62 -2.21
CA ILE A 57 0.86 0.69 -1.62
C ILE A 57 2.35 1.02 -1.76
N GLY A 58 3.24 0.06 -1.52
CA GLY A 58 4.69 0.24 -1.69
C GLY A 58 5.07 0.55 -3.14
N ALA A 59 4.46 -0.14 -4.11
CA ALA A 59 4.65 0.11 -5.53
C ALA A 59 4.17 1.50 -5.95
N LEU A 60 3.04 1.96 -5.40
CA LEU A 60 2.55 3.33 -5.62
C LEU A 60 3.47 4.37 -4.97
N ALA A 61 3.96 4.13 -3.76
CA ALA A 61 4.88 5.03 -3.07
C ALA A 61 6.21 5.15 -3.84
N PHE A 62 6.78 4.02 -4.26
CA PHE A 62 7.97 3.97 -5.10
C PHE A 62 7.73 4.65 -6.46
N GLY A 63 6.63 4.29 -7.15
CA GLY A 63 6.28 4.84 -8.45
C GLY A 63 6.05 6.35 -8.41
N TYR A 64 5.41 6.86 -7.36
CA TYR A 64 5.22 8.29 -7.18
C TYR A 64 6.53 9.03 -6.93
N SER A 65 7.47 8.43 -6.20
CA SER A 65 8.76 9.06 -5.89
C SER A 65 9.71 9.03 -7.09
N CYS A 66 9.80 7.90 -7.80
CA CYS A 66 10.93 7.62 -8.69
C CYS A 66 10.58 7.43 -10.16
N LEU A 67 9.29 7.22 -10.51
CA LEU A 67 8.88 6.91 -11.87
C LEU A 67 8.15 8.10 -12.53
N PRO A 68 8.17 8.19 -13.87
CA PRO A 68 7.38 9.19 -14.59
C PRO A 68 5.87 8.94 -14.41
N LYS A 69 5.07 10.01 -14.51
CA LYS A 69 3.62 9.97 -14.28
C LYS A 69 2.89 8.89 -15.09
N ASN A 70 3.33 8.64 -16.33
CA ASN A 70 2.73 7.63 -17.20
C ASN A 70 2.88 6.21 -16.64
N VAL A 71 4.02 5.91 -16.02
CA VAL A 71 4.28 4.59 -15.41
C VAL A 71 3.49 4.44 -14.10
N LEU A 72 3.33 5.51 -13.33
CA LEU A 72 2.47 5.50 -12.14
C LEU A 72 1.01 5.20 -12.50
N LEU A 73 0.49 5.83 -13.56
CA LEU A 73 -0.85 5.53 -14.10
C LEU A 73 -0.94 4.07 -14.56
N GLY A 74 0.11 3.57 -15.22
CA GLY A 74 0.24 2.16 -15.58
C GLY A 74 0.12 1.22 -14.38
N LEU A 75 0.87 1.47 -13.30
CA LEU A 75 0.81 0.68 -12.06
C LEU A 75 -0.59 0.71 -11.42
N GLN A 76 -1.23 1.88 -11.42
CA GLN A 76 -2.56 2.09 -10.85
C GLN A 76 -3.67 1.36 -11.61
N ILE A 77 -3.47 1.06 -12.90
CA ILE A 77 -4.43 0.29 -13.71
C ILE A 77 -4.06 -1.19 -13.72
N PHE A 78 -2.78 -1.49 -13.93
CA PHE A 78 -2.27 -2.84 -14.14
C PHE A 78 -2.41 -3.71 -12.88
N ILE A 79 -2.09 -3.17 -11.70
CA ILE A 79 -2.14 -3.97 -10.46
C ILE A 79 -3.59 -4.35 -10.10
N PRO A 80 -4.58 -3.43 -10.10
CA PRO A 80 -5.99 -3.80 -9.92
C PRO A 80 -6.52 -4.81 -10.93
N LEU A 81 -6.07 -4.71 -12.19
CA LEU A 81 -6.41 -5.66 -13.25
C LEU A 81 -5.85 -7.05 -12.95
N LEU A 82 -4.56 -7.13 -12.59
CA LEU A 82 -3.90 -8.38 -12.23
C LEU A 82 -4.60 -9.04 -11.03
N TYR A 83 -4.95 -8.28 -10.00
CA TYR A 83 -5.73 -8.81 -8.87
C TYR A 83 -7.12 -9.29 -9.28
N GLY A 84 -7.82 -8.55 -10.13
CA GLY A 84 -9.12 -8.97 -10.66
C GLY A 84 -9.04 -10.30 -11.40
N LEU A 85 -7.99 -10.48 -12.23
CA LEU A 85 -7.75 -11.72 -12.95
C LEU A 85 -7.42 -12.89 -12.01
N LEU A 86 -6.55 -12.68 -11.03
CA LEU A 86 -6.19 -13.69 -10.03
C LEU A 86 -7.41 -14.12 -9.19
N MET A 87 -8.26 -13.17 -8.81
CA MET A 87 -9.52 -13.47 -8.12
C MET A 87 -10.44 -14.31 -9.00
N LEU A 88 -10.59 -13.98 -10.29
CA LEU A 88 -11.45 -14.74 -11.20
C LEU A 88 -10.97 -16.19 -11.35
N LEU A 89 -9.67 -16.40 -11.51
CA LEU A 89 -9.06 -17.74 -11.57
C LEU A 89 -9.32 -18.57 -10.31
N ARG A 90 -9.33 -17.92 -9.14
CA ARG A 90 -9.47 -18.61 -7.85
C ARG A 90 -10.92 -18.87 -7.45
N PHE A 91 -11.79 -17.89 -7.62
CA PHE A 91 -13.17 -17.99 -7.14
C PHE A 91 -14.06 -18.88 -8.00
N LYS A 92 -13.68 -19.21 -9.25
CA LYS A 92 -14.47 -20.06 -10.18
C LYS A 92 -15.95 -19.65 -10.31
N VAL A 93 -16.29 -18.40 -9.98
CA VAL A 93 -17.64 -17.84 -10.08
C VAL A 93 -17.73 -17.10 -11.42
N GLU A 94 -18.92 -17.09 -12.04
CA GLU A 94 -19.30 -16.22 -13.16
C GLU A 94 -19.38 -14.74 -12.73
N LEU A 95 -18.31 -14.22 -12.15
CA LEU A 95 -18.18 -12.80 -11.85
C LEU A 95 -17.70 -12.07 -13.10
N SER A 96 -18.39 -11.00 -13.46
CA SER A 96 -17.95 -10.12 -14.53
C SER A 96 -16.60 -9.50 -14.15
N LEU A 97 -15.56 -9.84 -14.93
CA LEU A 97 -14.20 -9.30 -14.77
C LEU A 97 -14.22 -7.76 -14.78
N PHE A 98 -15.10 -7.16 -15.57
CA PHE A 98 -15.30 -5.72 -15.64
C PHE A 98 -15.73 -5.14 -14.28
N LEU A 99 -16.65 -5.80 -13.58
CA LEU A 99 -17.19 -5.33 -12.30
C LEU A 99 -16.16 -5.45 -11.17
N LEU A 100 -15.41 -6.57 -11.14
CA LEU A 100 -14.27 -6.75 -10.24
C LEU A 100 -13.15 -5.73 -10.50
N PHE A 101 -12.84 -5.50 -11.78
CA PHE A 101 -11.83 -4.54 -12.18
C PHE A 101 -12.19 -3.13 -11.73
N ILE A 102 -13.42 -2.66 -11.98
CA ILE A 102 -13.87 -1.33 -11.54
C ILE A 102 -13.80 -1.22 -10.01
N LEU A 103 -14.25 -2.24 -9.28
CA LEU A 103 -14.22 -2.21 -7.82
C LEU A 103 -12.79 -2.09 -7.29
N ASN A 104 -11.86 -2.89 -7.83
CA ASN A 104 -10.44 -2.83 -7.47
C ASN A 104 -9.80 -1.51 -7.89
N LEU A 105 -10.14 -0.98 -9.07
CA LEU A 105 -9.61 0.28 -9.59
C LEU A 105 -10.06 1.46 -8.72
N VAL A 106 -11.34 1.54 -8.36
CA VAL A 106 -11.87 2.58 -7.48
C VAL A 106 -11.22 2.51 -6.11
N CYS A 107 -11.14 1.32 -5.51
CA CYS A 107 -10.46 1.12 -4.23
C CYS A 107 -8.99 1.57 -4.30
N GLY A 108 -8.27 1.09 -5.32
CA GLY A 108 -6.88 1.42 -5.54
C GLY A 108 -6.64 2.91 -5.80
N PHE A 109 -7.57 3.59 -6.48
CA PHE A 109 -7.51 5.02 -6.72
C PHE A 109 -7.71 5.84 -5.45
N VAL A 110 -8.70 5.48 -4.63
CA VAL A 110 -8.95 6.15 -3.35
C VAL A 110 -7.78 5.94 -2.38
N LEU A 111 -7.23 4.72 -2.30
CA LEU A 111 -6.05 4.43 -1.48
C LEU A 111 -4.83 5.24 -1.93
N TRP A 112 -4.62 5.39 -3.24
CA TRP A 112 -3.57 6.25 -3.77
C TRP A 112 -3.76 7.72 -3.39
N LEU A 113 -4.99 8.25 -3.46
CA LEU A 113 -5.28 9.61 -3.03
C LEU A 113 -4.93 9.80 -1.54
N ILE A 114 -5.35 8.87 -0.68
CA ILE A 114 -5.04 8.91 0.75
C ILE A 114 -3.53 8.91 0.96
N LEU A 115 -2.79 8.01 0.30
CA LEU A 115 -1.33 7.96 0.36
C LEU A 115 -0.70 9.29 -0.05
N ARG A 116 -1.15 9.87 -1.17
CA ARG A 116 -0.67 11.15 -1.69
C ARG A 116 -0.91 12.29 -0.70
N PHE A 117 -2.12 12.39 -0.16
CA PHE A 117 -2.47 13.47 0.77
C PHE A 117 -1.79 13.35 2.14
N THR A 118 -1.53 12.14 2.61
CA THR A 118 -0.97 11.90 3.95
C THR A 118 0.56 11.97 3.97
N TYR A 119 1.24 11.32 3.03
CA TYR A 119 2.71 11.21 3.04
C TYR A 119 3.42 12.22 2.17
N PHE A 120 2.79 12.69 1.09
CA PHE A 120 3.40 13.61 0.13
C PHE A 120 2.92 15.06 0.28
N SER A 121 2.01 15.34 1.22
CA SER A 121 1.67 16.70 1.64
C SER A 121 2.52 17.12 2.84
N LYS A 122 3.00 18.37 2.84
CA LYS A 122 3.81 18.93 3.94
C LYS A 122 3.01 19.18 5.23
N THR A 123 1.68 19.16 5.15
CA THR A 123 0.80 19.67 6.22
C THR A 123 0.54 18.66 7.35
N LEU A 124 0.71 17.35 7.12
CA LEU A 124 0.20 16.29 8.03
C LEU A 124 1.29 15.46 8.72
N ILE A 125 2.51 15.95 8.86
CA ILE A 125 3.68 15.14 9.28
C ILE A 125 3.45 14.37 10.58
N THR A 126 2.83 14.98 11.60
CA THR A 126 2.65 14.36 12.93
C THR A 126 1.56 13.28 12.95
N MET A 127 0.47 13.48 12.21
CA MET A 127 -0.71 12.59 12.24
C MET A 127 -0.86 11.73 10.98
N ARG A 128 0.09 11.79 10.03
CA ARG A 128 -0.03 11.14 8.71
C ARG A 128 -0.33 9.64 8.82
N THR A 129 0.35 8.92 9.72
CA THR A 129 0.21 7.47 9.86
C THR A 129 -1.17 7.12 10.39
N VAL A 130 -1.68 7.89 11.36
CA VAL A 130 -3.01 7.69 11.96
C VAL A 130 -4.11 7.99 10.95
N ILE A 131 -4.01 9.13 10.24
CA ILE A 131 -4.98 9.51 9.22
C ILE A 131 -4.96 8.49 8.08
N PHE A 132 -3.77 8.09 7.62
CA PHE A 132 -3.60 7.08 6.59
C PHE A 132 -4.23 5.76 7.00
N SER A 133 -3.95 5.28 8.21
CA SER A 133 -4.44 3.98 8.66
C SER A 133 -5.96 3.95 8.83
N VAL A 134 -6.54 4.98 9.46
CA VAL A 134 -7.99 5.05 9.68
C VAL A 134 -8.73 5.20 8.35
N ALA A 135 -8.30 6.14 7.49
CA ALA A 135 -8.97 6.39 6.21
C ALA A 135 -8.87 5.18 5.28
N SER A 136 -7.69 4.57 5.18
CA SER A 136 -7.48 3.40 4.32
C SER A 136 -8.22 2.17 4.85
N ALA A 137 -8.29 1.99 6.17
CA ALA A 137 -9.06 0.91 6.78
C ALA A 137 -10.56 1.03 6.52
N LEU A 138 -11.13 2.25 6.59
CA LEU A 138 -12.52 2.49 6.21
C LEU A 138 -12.78 2.11 4.75
N VAL A 139 -11.91 2.56 3.83
CA VAL A 139 -12.05 2.25 2.40
C VAL A 139 -11.98 0.75 2.16
N LEU A 140 -11.03 0.05 2.78
CA LEU A 140 -10.87 -1.39 2.60
C LEU A 140 -12.03 -2.19 3.22
N SER A 141 -12.57 -1.74 4.35
CA SER A 141 -13.75 -2.37 4.99
C SER A 141 -14.99 -2.26 4.12
N VAL A 142 -15.21 -1.09 3.50
CA VAL A 142 -16.28 -0.89 2.52
C VAL A 142 -16.04 -1.77 1.30
N TYR A 143 -14.80 -1.83 0.81
CA TYR A 143 -14.41 -2.71 -0.29
C TYR A 143 -14.74 -4.18 0.00
N PHE A 144 -14.37 -4.73 1.16
CA PHE A 144 -14.70 -6.12 1.50
C PHE A 144 -16.21 -6.36 1.59
N LYS A 145 -16.96 -5.40 2.15
CA LYS A 145 -18.42 -5.51 2.21
C LYS A 145 -19.04 -5.57 0.81
N LEU A 146 -18.56 -4.74 -0.13
CA LEU A 146 -18.99 -4.77 -1.52
C LEU A 146 -18.56 -6.06 -2.23
N LEU A 147 -17.31 -6.49 -2.04
CA LEU A 147 -16.77 -7.72 -2.62
C LEU A 147 -17.55 -8.96 -2.17
N MET A 148 -17.85 -9.08 -0.87
CA MET A 148 -18.65 -10.17 -0.31
C MET A 148 -20.08 -10.18 -0.86
N SER A 149 -20.67 -9.00 -1.06
CA SER A 149 -21.98 -8.84 -1.70
C SER A 149 -21.96 -9.35 -3.15
N LEU A 150 -20.91 -9.01 -3.92
CA LEU A 150 -20.72 -9.47 -5.29
C LEU A 150 -20.48 -10.98 -5.38
N LEU A 151 -19.75 -11.55 -4.42
CA LEU A 151 -19.47 -12.99 -4.33
C LEU A 151 -20.69 -13.82 -3.88
N LYS A 152 -21.83 -13.16 -3.62
CA LYS A 152 -23.08 -13.74 -3.07
C LYS A 152 -22.82 -14.66 -1.87
N GLN A 153 -21.77 -14.37 -1.10
CA GLN A 153 -21.41 -15.19 0.04
C GLN A 153 -22.44 -14.95 1.15
N ALA A 154 -22.89 -16.02 1.83
CA ALA A 154 -23.73 -15.86 3.02
C ALA A 154 -23.02 -14.87 3.95
N LYS A 155 -23.77 -13.90 4.51
CA LYS A 155 -23.25 -12.96 5.52
C LYS A 155 -22.61 -13.80 6.64
N GLY A 156 -21.31 -14.02 6.55
CA GLY A 156 -20.55 -14.73 7.57
C GLY A 156 -20.62 -13.95 8.87
N ALA A 157 -20.28 -14.61 9.97
CA ALA A 157 -20.27 -14.05 11.32
C ALA A 157 -19.37 -12.80 11.49
N ASN A 158 -18.52 -12.48 10.50
CA ASN A 158 -17.65 -11.31 10.54
C ASN A 158 -18.46 -10.03 10.36
N THR A 159 -18.45 -9.23 11.41
CA THR A 159 -19.06 -7.91 11.47
C THR A 159 -18.21 -6.92 10.67
N PHE A 160 -18.81 -5.81 10.22
CA PHE A 160 -18.05 -4.70 9.61
C PHE A 160 -16.86 -4.25 10.48
N MET A 161 -17.01 -4.31 11.80
CA MET A 161 -15.95 -4.00 12.76
C MET A 161 -14.75 -4.94 12.64
N ASP A 162 -14.95 -6.22 12.36
CA ASP A 162 -13.86 -7.19 12.23
C ASP A 162 -13.01 -6.89 10.98
N TYR A 163 -13.68 -6.56 9.86
CA TYR A 163 -12.98 -6.09 8.66
C TYR A 163 -12.22 -4.80 8.92
N PHE A 164 -12.82 -3.88 9.68
CA PHE A 164 -12.20 -2.60 10.00
C PHE A 164 -10.99 -2.73 10.90
N LEU A 165 -11.05 -3.50 11.98
CA LEU A 165 -9.93 -3.70 12.88
C LEU A 165 -8.77 -4.41 12.18
N ASN A 166 -9.06 -5.44 11.38
CA ASN A 166 -8.03 -6.14 10.61
C ASN A 166 -7.37 -5.20 9.58
N ALA A 167 -8.17 -4.44 8.83
CA ALA A 167 -7.66 -3.45 7.89
C ALA A 167 -6.86 -2.33 8.60
N LEU A 168 -7.30 -1.91 9.79
CA LEU A 168 -6.64 -0.87 10.57
C LEU A 168 -5.24 -1.31 10.98
N VAL A 169 -5.10 -2.53 11.51
CA VAL A 169 -3.80 -3.11 11.85
C VAL A 169 -2.90 -3.14 10.63
N LEU A 170 -3.37 -3.70 9.51
CA LEU A 170 -2.62 -3.73 8.25
C LEU A 170 -2.09 -2.34 7.84
N PHE A 171 -2.96 -1.32 7.81
CA PHE A 171 -2.54 0.01 7.35
C PHE A 171 -1.69 0.78 8.36
N ILE A 172 -1.82 0.52 9.67
CA ILE A 172 -0.87 1.04 10.67
C ILE A 172 0.54 0.58 10.31
N PHE A 173 0.72 -0.73 10.10
CA PHE A 173 2.02 -1.30 9.79
C PHE A 173 2.57 -0.86 8.43
N ILE A 174 1.73 -0.81 7.38
CA ILE A 174 2.11 -0.22 6.09
C ILE A 174 2.59 1.22 6.28
N GLY A 175 1.84 2.04 7.02
CA GLY A 175 2.16 3.44 7.24
C GLY A 175 3.45 3.66 8.06
N VAL A 176 3.72 2.77 9.02
CA VAL A 176 5.01 2.74 9.74
C VAL A 176 6.15 2.40 8.79
N GLY A 177 5.98 1.38 7.94
CA GLY A 177 6.97 0.99 6.93
C GLY A 177 7.32 2.13 5.97
N ILE A 178 6.32 2.83 5.45
CA ILE A 178 6.53 4.01 4.59
C ILE A 178 7.24 5.13 5.35
N SER A 179 6.82 5.41 6.60
CA SER A 179 7.46 6.44 7.43
C SER A 179 8.95 6.18 7.65
N LEU A 180 9.31 4.93 7.94
CA LEU A 180 10.69 4.52 8.14
C LEU A 180 11.51 4.63 6.85
N ALA A 181 10.94 4.19 5.72
CA ALA A 181 11.60 4.32 4.42
C ALA A 181 11.91 5.79 4.09
N ILE A 182 10.93 6.69 4.22
CA ILE A 182 11.13 8.12 4.00
C ILE A 182 12.19 8.70 4.93
N LEU A 183 12.15 8.36 6.22
CA LEU A 183 13.13 8.85 7.21
C LEU A 183 14.58 8.46 6.82
N ILE A 184 14.79 7.21 6.41
CA ILE A 184 16.11 6.71 6.01
C ILE A 184 16.60 7.40 4.75
N ILE A 185 15.73 7.55 3.75
CA ILE A 185 16.04 8.23 2.49
C ILE A 185 16.44 9.69 2.77
N THR A 186 15.60 10.44 3.49
CA THR A 186 15.86 11.85 3.81
C THR A 186 17.12 12.02 4.65
N ARG A 187 17.38 11.17 5.65
CA ARG A 187 18.62 11.24 6.45
C ARG A 187 19.87 11.02 5.60
N LYS A 188 19.82 10.09 4.64
CA LYS A 188 20.96 9.85 3.73
C LYS A 188 21.17 11.02 2.78
N GLU A 189 20.10 11.60 2.24
CA GLU A 189 20.19 12.79 1.37
C GLU A 189 20.80 13.98 2.10
N ILE A 190 20.42 14.23 3.35
CA ILE A 190 21.02 15.28 4.18
C ILE A 190 22.52 14.99 4.41
N LYS A 191 22.88 13.74 4.72
CA LYS A 191 24.27 13.34 4.96
C LYS A 191 25.13 13.46 3.69
N GLU A 192 24.61 13.11 2.53
CA GLU A 192 25.29 13.26 1.23
C GLU A 192 25.50 14.73 0.90
N LYS A 193 24.47 15.58 1.07
CA LYS A 193 24.60 17.04 0.89
C LYS A 193 25.61 17.67 1.84
N SER A 194 25.66 17.24 3.10
CA SER A 194 26.64 17.75 4.07
C SER A 194 28.09 17.29 3.79
N LYS A 195 28.29 16.24 2.97
CA LYS A 195 29.61 15.70 2.62
C LYS A 195 30.19 16.25 1.33
N ASN A 196 29.37 16.82 0.45
CA ASN A 196 29.79 17.55 -0.74
C ASN A 196 29.49 19.07 -0.62
N PRO A 197 30.09 19.81 0.33
CA PRO A 197 29.94 21.26 0.38
C PRO A 197 30.77 22.03 -0.66
N LYS A 198 31.51 21.36 -1.56
CA LYS A 198 32.58 21.97 -2.40
C LYS A 198 32.25 22.21 -3.88
N GLU A 199 30.99 22.16 -4.30
CA GLU A 199 30.63 22.46 -5.72
C GLU A 199 29.79 23.75 -5.88
N ASP A 200 29.51 24.49 -4.81
CA ASP A 200 28.66 25.70 -4.85
C ASP A 200 29.37 26.99 -4.36
N GLU A 201 30.71 27.01 -4.21
CA GLU A 201 31.50 28.20 -3.79
C GLU A 201 32.72 28.48 -4.72
N GLU A 202 32.59 28.31 -6.03
CA GLU A 202 33.57 28.84 -7.01
C GLU A 202 32.82 29.43 -8.20
N ASP A 203 32.17 30.59 -8.02
CA ASP A 203 31.83 31.57 -9.08
C ASP A 203 31.13 32.76 -8.41
N ASP A 204 31.87 33.59 -7.67
CA ASP A 204 31.54 35.01 -7.40
C ASP A 204 32.70 35.66 -6.61
N ASP A 205 33.86 35.74 -7.23
CA ASP A 205 34.91 36.71 -6.91
C ASP A 205 35.64 37.03 -8.22
N PHE A 206 35.23 38.11 -8.91
CA PHE A 206 36.05 39.10 -9.65
C PHE A 206 35.17 40.13 -10.38
#